data_AF-A0A975IYK7-F1
#
_entry.id   AF-A0A975IYK7-F1
#
_cell.length_a   1.000
_cell.length_b   1.000
_cell.length_c   1.000
_cell.angle_alpha   90.00
_cell.angle_beta   90.00
_cell.angle_gamma   90.00
#
_symmetry.space_group_name_H-M   'P 1'
#
loop_
_entity.id
_entity.type
_entity.pdbx_description
1 polymer ?
#
loop_
_entity_poly.entity_id
_entity_poly.type
_entity_poly.pdbx_seq_one_letter_code
_entity_poly.pdbx_strand_id
1 'polypeptide(L)'
;MQTHHAHSNEEISRSWIAHYVRMGRPSSAAEIKAHDDDPDWWAVRTLMELDRQDPARALDITFLIAKGSDDAWVVENLGAGPLEDLIDGDPTLLDAIALETASNPRLKEALQSVWQGEMSDDTWARLRRIAGS
;
A
#
# COMPACT_ATOMS: atom_id res chain seq x y z
N MET A 1 -18.94 11.71 -22.39
CA MET A 1 -19.41 11.21 -21.09
C MET A 1 -18.82 9.82 -20.92
N GLN A 2 -17.61 9.71 -20.36
CA GLN A 2 -17.00 8.41 -20.09
C GLN A 2 -17.73 7.80 -18.89
N THR A 3 -18.31 6.63 -19.10
CA THR A 3 -18.85 5.80 -18.05
C THR A 3 -17.70 5.39 -17.13
N HIS A 4 -17.62 5.93 -15.92
CA HIS A 4 -16.73 5.41 -14.88
C HIS A 4 -17.21 3.99 -14.53
N HIS A 5 -16.68 2.97 -15.21
CA HIS A 5 -16.67 1.64 -14.64
C HIS A 5 -15.80 1.73 -13.38
N ALA A 6 -16.41 1.50 -12.22
CA ALA A 6 -15.63 1.33 -11.00
C ALA A 6 -14.68 0.15 -11.22
N HIS A 7 -13.37 0.42 -11.25
CA HIS A 7 -12.35 -0.61 -11.40
C HIS A 7 -12.48 -1.63 -10.28
N SER A 8 -12.31 -2.91 -10.61
CA SER A 8 -12.28 -3.98 -9.62
C SER A 8 -11.05 -3.87 -8.71
N ASN A 9 -11.11 -4.46 -7.51
CA ASN A 9 -9.97 -4.47 -6.59
C ASN A 9 -8.75 -5.17 -7.21
N GLU A 10 -8.98 -6.21 -8.02
CA GLU A 10 -7.97 -6.97 -8.75
C GLU A 10 -7.36 -6.20 -9.92
N GLU A 11 -8.10 -5.30 -10.56
CA GLU A 11 -7.52 -4.40 -11.58
C GLU A 11 -6.67 -3.32 -10.93
N ILE A 12 -7.18 -2.70 -9.86
CA ILE A 12 -6.44 -1.67 -9.12
C ILE A 12 -5.14 -2.27 -8.59
N SER A 13 -5.17 -3.43 -7.93
CA SER A 13 -3.97 -4.06 -7.37
C SER A 13 -2.95 -4.41 -8.46
N ARG A 14 -3.39 -4.98 -9.58
CA ARG A 14 -2.49 -5.36 -10.69
C ARG A 14 -1.83 -4.15 -11.34
N SER A 15 -2.59 -3.09 -11.59
CA SER A 15 -2.04 -1.85 -12.16
C SER A 15 -1.14 -1.13 -11.17
N TRP A 16 -1.47 -1.12 -9.88
CA TRP A 16 -0.60 -0.58 -8.84
C TRP A 16 0.76 -1.30 -8.79
N ILE A 17 0.76 -2.65 -8.83
CA ILE A 17 1.99 -3.45 -8.93
C ILE A 17 2.75 -3.09 -10.21
N ALA A 18 2.08 -3.08 -11.36
CA ALA A 18 2.71 -2.80 -12.65
C ALA A 18 3.37 -1.41 -12.70
N HIS A 19 2.74 -0.40 -12.07
CA HIS A 19 3.30 0.92 -11.89
C HIS A 19 4.65 0.85 -11.15
N TYR A 20 4.66 0.32 -9.93
CA TYR A 20 5.88 0.30 -9.11
C TYR A 20 6.98 -0.61 -9.67
N VAL A 21 6.64 -1.72 -10.33
CA VAL A 21 7.62 -2.55 -11.06
C VAL A 21 8.28 -1.75 -12.18
N ARG A 22 7.51 -0.98 -12.97
CA ARG A 22 8.07 -0.17 -14.09
C ARG A 22 8.85 1.04 -13.59
N MET A 23 8.45 1.61 -12.46
CA MET A 23 9.22 2.65 -11.78
C MET A 23 10.56 2.09 -11.34
N GLY A 24 10.57 0.96 -10.63
CA GLY A 24 11.75 0.36 -10.03
C GLY A 24 12.36 1.24 -8.94
N ARG A 25 13.21 0.65 -8.10
CA ARG A 25 13.93 1.42 -7.09
C ARG A 25 14.95 2.35 -7.77
N PRO A 26 14.88 3.67 -7.58
CA PRO A 26 15.86 4.57 -8.17
C PRO A 26 17.22 4.35 -7.50
N SER A 27 18.30 4.28 -8.30
CA SER A 27 19.66 4.15 -7.75
C SER A 27 20.28 5.52 -7.41
N SER A 28 19.69 6.59 -7.92
CA SER A 28 20.07 7.97 -7.65
C SER A 28 18.90 8.95 -7.85
N ALA A 29 19.04 10.17 -7.35
CA ALA A 29 18.02 11.21 -7.54
C ALA A 29 17.75 11.55 -9.01
N ALA A 30 18.74 11.39 -9.90
CA ALA A 30 18.60 11.63 -11.33
C ALA A 30 17.72 10.59 -12.06
N GLU A 31 17.47 9.43 -11.42
CA GLU A 31 16.66 8.34 -11.97
C GLU A 31 15.21 8.35 -11.46
N ILE A 32 14.85 9.32 -10.62
CA ILE A 32 13.46 9.49 -10.18
C ILE A 32 12.61 9.81 -11.41
N LYS A 33 11.72 8.88 -11.77
CA LYS A 33 10.77 9.02 -12.88
C LYS A 33 9.56 9.84 -12.43
N ALA A 34 8.97 10.59 -13.34
CA ALA A 34 7.67 11.21 -13.10
C ALA A 34 6.56 10.14 -13.12
N HIS A 35 5.70 10.14 -12.10
CA HIS A 35 4.59 9.18 -12.01
C HIS A 35 3.52 9.44 -13.07
N ASP A 36 3.26 10.71 -13.43
CA ASP A 36 2.15 11.09 -14.31
C ASP A 36 2.28 10.59 -15.76
N ASP A 37 3.49 10.21 -16.18
CA ASP A 37 3.75 9.62 -17.50
C ASP A 37 3.44 8.11 -17.56
N ASP A 38 3.11 7.51 -16.43
CA ASP A 38 2.88 6.08 -16.29
C ASP A 38 1.41 5.71 -16.55
N PRO A 39 1.11 4.78 -17.47
CA PRO A 39 -0.27 4.42 -17.82
C PRO A 39 -1.06 3.75 -16.69
N ASP A 40 -0.40 3.29 -15.62
CA ASP A 40 -1.05 2.68 -14.45
C ASP A 40 -1.08 3.62 -13.23
N TRP A 41 -0.63 4.88 -13.37
CA TRP A 41 -0.66 5.85 -12.28
C TRP A 41 -2.07 6.11 -11.72
N TRP A 42 -3.10 5.93 -12.56
CA TRP A 42 -4.49 6.00 -12.12
C TRP A 42 -4.79 5.06 -10.96
N ALA A 43 -4.14 3.89 -10.87
CA ALA A 43 -4.39 2.91 -9.82
C ALA A 43 -3.84 3.39 -8.47
N VAL A 44 -2.69 4.07 -8.47
CA VAL A 44 -2.13 4.69 -7.27
C VAL A 44 -3.05 5.80 -6.78
N ARG A 45 -3.47 6.72 -7.66
CA ARG A 45 -4.41 7.79 -7.31
C ARG A 45 -5.74 7.23 -6.80
N THR A 46 -6.25 6.17 -7.42
CA THR A 46 -7.48 5.51 -6.99
C THR A 46 -7.34 4.95 -5.57
N LEU A 47 -6.22 4.29 -5.25
CA LEU A 47 -5.99 3.76 -3.91
C LEU A 47 -5.88 4.90 -2.88
N MET A 48 -5.12 5.95 -3.17
CA MET A 48 -5.00 7.14 -2.31
C MET A 48 -6.34 7.86 -2.05
N GLU A 49 -7.26 7.81 -3.01
CA GLU A 49 -8.62 8.33 -2.84
C GLU A 49 -9.47 7.40 -1.97
N LEU A 50 -9.37 6.09 -2.19
CA LEU A 50 -10.07 5.07 -1.40
C LEU A 50 -9.63 5.07 0.06
N ASP A 51 -8.36 5.31 0.37
CA ASP A 51 -7.86 5.38 1.76
C ASP A 51 -8.68 6.33 2.63
N ARG A 52 -9.24 7.41 2.05
CA ARG A 52 -10.07 8.39 2.76
C ARG A 52 -11.56 8.13 2.64
N GLN A 53 -12.01 7.52 1.55
CA GLN A 53 -13.44 7.37 1.22
C GLN A 53 -14.01 6.02 1.66
N ASP A 54 -13.20 4.96 1.58
CA ASP A 54 -13.55 3.59 1.89
C ASP A 54 -12.28 2.83 2.36
N PRO A 55 -11.81 3.09 3.60
CA PRO A 55 -10.58 2.50 4.13
C PRO A 55 -10.59 0.97 4.15
N ALA A 56 -11.78 0.36 4.32
CA ALA A 56 -11.93 -1.09 4.30
C ALA A 56 -11.62 -1.65 2.92
N ARG A 57 -12.16 -1.04 1.85
CA ARG A 57 -11.85 -1.45 0.48
C ARG A 57 -10.40 -1.20 0.10
N ALA A 58 -9.84 -0.08 0.52
CA ALA A 58 -8.43 0.21 0.32
C ALA A 58 -7.51 -0.81 1.00
N LEU A 59 -7.87 -1.25 2.21
CA LEU A 59 -7.16 -2.31 2.92
C LEU A 59 -7.22 -3.64 2.18
N ASP A 60 -8.38 -4.03 1.64
CA ASP A 60 -8.51 -5.24 0.81
C ASP A 60 -7.59 -5.19 -0.42
N ILE A 61 -7.52 -4.04 -1.10
CA ILE A 61 -6.63 -3.84 -2.25
C ILE A 61 -5.17 -3.96 -1.83
N THR A 62 -4.80 -3.36 -0.70
CA THR A 62 -3.46 -3.46 -0.10
C THR A 62 -3.08 -4.91 0.18
N PHE A 63 -4.00 -5.74 0.69
CA PHE A 63 -3.76 -7.17 0.88
C PHE A 63 -3.54 -7.91 -0.45
N LEU A 64 -4.29 -7.56 -1.49
CA LEU A 64 -4.12 -8.11 -2.84
C LEU A 64 -2.77 -7.73 -3.45
N ILE A 65 -2.33 -6.48 -3.26
CA ILE A 65 -1.01 -6.01 -3.73
C ILE A 65 0.09 -6.81 -3.04
N ALA A 66 0.03 -6.94 -1.70
CA ALA A 66 1.00 -7.72 -0.93
C ALA A 66 1.07 -9.19 -1.39
N LYS A 67 -0.08 -9.83 -1.66
CA LYS A 67 -0.11 -11.20 -2.21
C LYS A 67 0.40 -11.31 -3.64
N GLY A 68 0.26 -10.23 -4.42
CA GLY A 68 0.47 -10.24 -5.87
C GLY A 68 1.90 -9.95 -6.32
N SER A 69 2.82 -9.60 -5.42
CA SER A 69 4.18 -9.21 -5.77
C SER A 69 5.24 -9.72 -4.81
N ASP A 70 6.33 -10.24 -5.36
CA ASP A 70 7.58 -10.52 -4.65
C ASP A 70 8.65 -9.44 -4.87
N ASP A 71 8.33 -8.38 -5.63
CA ASP A 71 9.24 -7.27 -5.87
C ASP A 71 9.41 -6.42 -4.61
N ALA A 72 10.63 -6.34 -4.10
CA ALA A 72 10.94 -5.62 -2.87
C ALA A 72 10.58 -4.13 -2.94
N TRP A 73 10.71 -3.49 -4.10
CA TRP A 73 10.37 -2.08 -4.25
C TRP A 73 8.85 -1.86 -4.18
N VAL A 74 8.07 -2.77 -4.76
CA VAL A 74 6.60 -2.78 -4.63
C VAL A 74 6.20 -2.93 -3.16
N VAL A 75 6.81 -3.87 -2.44
CA VAL A 75 6.52 -4.15 -1.02
C VAL A 75 6.92 -2.97 -0.12
N GLU A 76 8.09 -2.37 -0.34
CA GLU A 76 8.55 -1.19 0.39
C GLU A 76 7.59 -0.01 0.22
N ASN A 77 7.13 0.27 -1.01
CA ASN A 77 6.19 1.38 -1.28
C ASN A 77 4.77 1.09 -0.76
N LEU A 78 4.39 -0.18 -0.63
CA LEU A 78 3.11 -0.53 -0.02
C LEU A 78 3.11 -0.15 1.47
N GLY A 79 4.24 -0.33 2.15
CA GLY A 79 4.48 0.09 3.52
C GLY A 79 4.53 1.61 3.68
N ALA A 80 5.46 2.25 2.98
CA ALA A 80 5.73 3.70 3.04
C ALA A 80 4.71 4.54 2.24
N GLY A 81 3.44 4.13 2.25
CA GLY A 81 2.36 4.74 1.48
C GLY A 81 1.01 4.20 1.96
N PRO A 82 0.32 3.32 1.21
CA PRO A 82 -1.04 2.89 1.57
C PRO A 82 -1.19 2.36 2.99
N LEU A 83 -0.27 1.51 3.49
CA LEU A 83 -0.37 0.97 4.85
C LEU A 83 -0.15 2.04 5.93
N GLU A 84 0.78 2.95 5.70
CA GLU A 84 1.03 4.09 6.58
C GLU A 84 -0.20 4.98 6.68
N ASP A 85 -0.72 5.43 5.53
CA ASP A 85 -1.87 6.31 5.44
C ASP A 85 -3.13 5.68 6.05
N LEU A 86 -3.37 4.38 5.81
CA LEU A 86 -4.53 3.67 6.37
C LEU A 86 -4.46 3.54 7.89
N ILE A 87 -3.30 3.23 8.46
CA ILE A 87 -3.16 3.01 9.90
C ILE A 87 -3.18 4.34 10.65
N ASP A 88 -2.62 5.39 10.05
CA ASP A 88 -2.67 6.75 10.60
C ASP A 88 -4.11 7.28 10.60
N GLY A 89 -4.84 7.08 9.49
CA GLY A 89 -6.23 7.50 9.36
C GLY A 89 -7.22 6.67 10.20
N ASP A 90 -6.98 5.36 10.34
CA ASP A 90 -7.83 4.46 11.11
C ASP A 90 -7.03 3.34 11.81
N PRO A 91 -6.57 3.58 13.05
CA PRO A 91 -5.85 2.59 13.85
C PRO A 91 -6.66 1.32 14.17
N THR A 92 -7.98 1.31 13.97
CA THR A 92 -8.81 0.13 14.23
C THR A 92 -8.56 -1.00 13.22
N LEU A 93 -7.98 -0.68 12.05
CA LEU A 93 -7.63 -1.63 11.01
C LEU A 93 -6.48 -2.58 11.41
N LEU A 94 -5.74 -2.29 12.48
CA LEU A 94 -4.60 -3.11 12.93
C LEU A 94 -4.98 -4.55 13.29
N ASP A 95 -6.21 -4.83 13.71
CA ASP A 95 -6.66 -6.21 13.96
C ASP A 95 -6.79 -7.01 12.66
N ALA A 96 -7.36 -6.40 11.62
CA ALA A 96 -7.47 -7.03 10.30
C ALA A 96 -6.08 -7.26 9.69
N ILE A 97 -5.19 -6.27 9.80
CA ILE A 97 -3.79 -6.38 9.36
C ILE A 97 -3.08 -7.52 10.10
N ALA A 98 -3.19 -7.56 11.44
CA ALA A 98 -2.57 -8.60 12.24
C ALA A 98 -3.04 -10.00 11.83
N LEU A 99 -4.34 -10.18 11.58
CA LEU A 99 -4.89 -11.44 11.12
C LEU A 99 -4.34 -11.83 9.74
N GLU A 100 -4.31 -10.90 8.79
CA GLU A 100 -3.90 -11.17 7.41
C GLU A 100 -2.40 -11.53 7.31
N THR A 101 -1.55 -10.94 8.14
CA THR A 101 -0.10 -11.23 8.15
C THR A 101 0.23 -12.70 8.44
N ALA A 102 -0.69 -13.46 9.03
CA ALA A 102 -0.51 -14.90 9.27
C ALA A 102 -0.45 -15.72 7.97
N SER A 103 -1.14 -15.27 6.92
CA SER A 103 -1.18 -15.93 5.60
C SER A 103 -0.54 -15.11 4.47
N ASN A 104 -0.10 -13.89 4.77
CA ASN A 104 0.44 -12.95 3.80
C ASN A 104 1.81 -12.42 4.27
N PRO A 105 2.91 -13.16 4.03
CA PRO A 105 4.22 -12.79 4.55
C PRO A 105 4.76 -11.48 3.97
N ARG A 106 4.39 -11.13 2.73
CA ARG A 106 4.76 -9.86 2.10
C ARG A 106 4.07 -8.66 2.73
N LEU A 107 2.85 -8.84 3.24
CA LEU A 107 2.21 -7.81 4.06
C LEU A 107 3.02 -7.55 5.33
N LYS A 108 3.49 -8.61 6.00
CA LYS A 108 4.32 -8.46 7.20
C LYS A 108 5.64 -7.74 6.90
N GLU A 109 6.26 -8.02 5.76
CA GLU A 109 7.44 -7.31 5.28
C GLU A 109 7.14 -5.84 4.98
N ALA A 110 6.04 -5.53 4.28
CA ALA A 110 5.62 -4.16 3.99
C ALA A 110 5.45 -3.32 5.27
N LEU A 111 4.93 -3.91 6.36
CA LEU A 111 4.79 -3.21 7.64
C LEU A 111 6.13 -2.73 8.23
N GLN A 112 7.26 -3.30 7.82
CA GLN A 112 8.58 -2.86 8.27
C GLN A 112 9.01 -1.54 7.61
N SER A 113 8.37 -1.18 6.48
CA SER A 113 8.61 0.05 5.73
C SER A 113 7.65 1.18 6.08
N VAL A 114 6.69 0.96 6.98
CA VAL A 114 5.79 2.02 7.49
C VAL A 114 6.58 2.97 8.39
N TRP A 115 6.30 4.27 8.27
CA TRP A 115 6.86 5.31 9.13
C TRP A 115 5.82 5.71 10.17
N GLN A 116 6.27 6.12 11.36
CA GLN A 116 5.34 6.43 12.45
C GLN A 116 4.39 7.59 12.09
N GLY A 117 4.86 8.60 11.35
CA GLY A 117 4.04 9.74 10.97
C GLY A 117 3.36 10.40 12.17
N GLU A 118 2.04 10.56 12.07
CA GLU A 118 1.18 11.13 13.12
C GLU A 118 0.53 10.04 14.01
N MET A 119 0.90 8.77 13.84
CA MET A 119 0.39 7.68 14.68
C MET A 119 0.79 7.91 16.13
N SER A 120 -0.15 7.65 17.04
CA SER A 120 0.16 7.64 18.47
C SER A 120 1.23 6.58 18.79
N ASP A 121 2.00 6.80 19.86
CA ASP A 121 3.01 5.84 20.32
C ASP A 121 2.42 4.44 20.58
N ASP A 122 1.17 4.36 21.05
CA ASP A 122 0.46 3.10 21.27
C ASP A 122 0.13 2.38 19.96
N THR A 123 -0.38 3.12 18.96
CA THR A 123 -0.64 2.59 17.62
C THR A 123 0.65 2.11 16.98
N TRP A 124 1.71 2.92 17.05
CA TRP A 124 3.02 2.58 16.53
C TRP A 124 3.61 1.34 17.20
N ALA A 125 3.63 1.29 18.53
CA ALA A 125 4.13 0.12 19.27
C ALA A 125 3.34 -1.16 18.96
N ARG A 126 2.04 -1.05 18.69
CA ARG A 126 1.22 -2.18 18.24
C ARG A 126 1.60 -2.62 16.82
N LEU A 127 1.75 -1.68 15.88
CA LEU A 127 2.20 -1.96 14.52
C LEU A 127 3.56 -2.68 14.51
N ARG A 128 4.53 -2.18 15.29
CA ARG A 128 5.87 -2.76 15.39
C ARG A 128 5.86 -4.20 15.89
N ARG A 129 4.99 -4.52 16.87
CA ARG A 129 4.78 -5.90 17.32
C ARG A 129 4.23 -6.81 16.22
N ILE A 130 3.30 -6.32 15.40
CA ILE A 130 2.75 -7.08 14.27
C ILE A 130 3.84 -7.31 13.20
N ALA A 131 4.60 -6.26 12.86
CA ALA A 131 5.73 -6.32 11.93
C ALA A 131 6.86 -7.26 12.43
N GLY A 132 6.94 -7.48 13.74
CA GLY A 132 7.95 -8.33 14.40
C GLY A 132 9.29 -7.62 14.58
N SER A 133 9.25 -6.33 14.93
CA SER A 133 10.41 -5.42 14.90
C SER A 133 10.29 -4.28 15.88
#